data_AF-A0A8H7U625-F1
#
_entry.id   AF-A0A8H7U625-F1
#
_cell.length_a   1.000
_cell.length_b   1.000
_cell.length_c   1.000
_cell.angle_alpha   90.00
_cell.angle_beta   90.00
_cell.angle_gamma   90.00
#
_symmetry.space_group_name_H-M   'P 1'
#
loop_
_entity.id
_entity.type
_entity.pdbx_description
1 polymer ?
#
loop_
_entity_poly.entity_id
_entity_poly.type
_entity_poly.pdbx_seq_one_letter_code
_entity_poly.pdbx_strand_id
1 'polypeptide(L)'
;MDRQVLFYDTRMSGFDRPPCIELGMRAASTQKITRYTRGSACHSFFVRPYGEGEGGLVRMWDYRNARAVVARFHSVRPAPVVHAVMLNSDIYAYGRHSVTIWKTTGVAGGN
;
A
#
# COMPACT_ATOMS: atom_id res chain seq x y z
N MET A 1 7.25 1.07 13.43
CA MET A 1 5.98 1.80 13.32
C MET A 1 5.16 1.10 12.27
N ASP A 2 4.08 0.46 12.71
CA ASP A 2 3.36 -0.55 11.91
C ASP A 2 2.05 0.02 11.35
N ARG A 3 1.66 1.22 11.80
CA ARG A 3 0.42 1.94 11.44
C ARG A 3 0.74 3.32 10.86
N GLN A 4 1.26 3.31 9.64
CA GLN A 4 1.78 4.53 8.98
C GLN A 4 0.78 5.19 8.04
N VAL A 5 -0.39 4.59 7.85
CA VAL A 5 -1.44 5.08 6.97
C VAL A 5 -2.70 5.20 7.81
N LEU A 6 -3.22 6.41 7.86
CA LEU A 6 -4.36 6.78 8.68
C LEU A 6 -5.47 7.26 7.76
N PHE A 7 -6.64 6.62 7.83
CA PHE A 7 -7.82 7.06 7.09
C PHE A 7 -8.71 7.86 8.02
N TYR A 8 -9.11 9.02 7.54
CA TYR A 8 -10.04 9.90 8.24
C TYR A 8 -11.26 10.11 7.36
N ASP A 9 -12.44 9.98 7.96
CA ASP A 9 -13.69 10.36 7.30
C ASP A 9 -13.93 11.86 7.52
N THR A 10 -13.70 12.68 6.50
CA THR A 10 -13.85 14.13 6.61
C THR A 10 -15.30 14.59 6.76
N ARG A 11 -16.29 13.71 6.56
CA ARG A 11 -17.72 14.01 6.78
C ARG A 11 -18.06 14.17 8.25
N MET A 12 -17.29 13.52 9.13
CA MET A 12 -17.53 13.49 10.58
C MET A 12 -16.68 14.52 11.33
N SER A 13 -16.30 15.64 10.69
CA SER A 13 -15.33 16.66 11.13
C SER A 13 -13.85 16.37 10.77
N GLY A 14 -12.93 17.21 11.27
CA GLY A 14 -11.51 17.24 10.90
C GLY A 14 -10.66 16.08 11.42
N PHE A 15 -9.34 16.32 11.50
CA PHE A 15 -8.34 15.30 11.84
C PHE A 15 -8.05 15.18 13.35
N ASP A 16 -8.67 16.01 14.19
CA ASP A 16 -8.48 16.04 15.64
C ASP A 16 -9.29 14.95 16.35
N ARG A 17 -9.06 13.70 15.95
CA ARG A 17 -9.74 12.50 16.46
C ARG A 17 -8.96 11.24 16.10
N PRO A 18 -9.28 10.08 16.69
CA PRO A 18 -8.72 8.83 16.22
C PRO A 18 -9.11 8.56 14.75
N PRO A 19 -8.19 8.04 13.93
CA PRO A 19 -8.48 7.64 12.55
C PRO A 19 -9.52 6.52 12.50
N CYS A 20 -10.30 6.47 11.42
CA CYS A 20 -11.32 5.44 11.19
C CYS A 20 -10.68 4.09 10.83
N ILE A 21 -9.54 4.12 10.15
CA ILE A 21 -8.78 2.94 9.74
C ILE A 21 -7.30 3.25 9.90
N GLU A 22 -6.58 2.34 10.54
CA GLU A 22 -5.12 2.39 10.63
C GLU A 22 -4.55 1.17 9.92
N LEU A 23 -3.61 1.40 9.02
CA LEU A 23 -2.90 0.32 8.34
C LEU A 23 -1.45 0.70 8.09
N GLY A 24 -0.67 -0.29 7.72
CA GLY A 24 0.73 -0.08 7.41
C GLY A 24 1.53 -1.34 7.56
N MET A 25 2.82 -1.17 7.36
CA MET A 25 3.82 -2.19 7.56
C MET A 25 5.09 -1.49 8.02
N ARG A 26 5.81 -2.12 8.94
CA ARG A 26 7.18 -1.73 9.23
C ARG A 26 8.04 -2.08 8.01
N ALA A 27 8.53 -1.07 7.31
CA ALA A 27 9.54 -1.30 6.29
C ALA A 27 10.77 -1.95 6.95
N ALA A 28 11.30 -3.01 6.32
CA ALA A 28 12.52 -3.67 6.77
C ALA A 28 13.75 -2.76 6.58
N SER A 29 13.68 -1.86 5.59
CA SER A 29 14.71 -0.88 5.29
C SER A 29 14.36 0.50 5.86
N THR A 30 15.32 1.13 6.54
CA THR A 30 15.27 2.55 6.94
C THR A 30 15.63 3.49 5.80
N GLN A 31 16.08 2.94 4.66
CA GLN A 31 16.45 3.69 3.48
C GLN A 31 15.16 4.25 2.87
N LYS A 32 14.99 5.58 2.96
CA LYS A 32 13.90 6.28 2.30
C LYS A 32 14.06 6.07 0.79
N ILE A 33 13.25 5.17 0.21
CA ILE A 33 13.21 4.91 -1.24
C ILE A 33 13.20 6.24 -2.00
N THR A 34 12.35 7.17 -1.56
CA THR A 34 12.33 8.57 -1.98
C THR A 34 11.67 9.41 -0.88
N ARG A 35 11.75 10.74 -0.99
CA ARG A 35 10.95 11.66 -0.16
C ARG A 35 9.46 11.63 -0.51
N TYR A 36 9.13 11.07 -1.68
CA TYR A 36 7.81 11.12 -2.31
C TYR A 36 7.33 9.70 -2.61
N THR A 37 6.75 9.04 -1.62
CA THR A 37 6.05 7.77 -1.82
C THR A 37 4.55 8.03 -1.91
N ARG A 38 3.89 7.51 -2.96
CA ARG A 38 2.42 7.64 -3.10
C ARG A 38 1.79 6.27 -3.22
N GLY A 39 0.81 6.02 -2.35
CA GLY A 39 -0.12 4.90 -2.47
C GLY A 39 -1.41 5.34 -3.14
N SER A 40 -2.29 4.39 -3.41
CA SER A 40 -3.57 4.61 -4.08
C SER A 40 -4.68 3.88 -3.35
N ALA A 41 -5.81 4.56 -3.16
CA ALA A 41 -7.05 3.93 -2.73
C ALA A 41 -7.91 3.60 -3.97
N CYS A 42 -8.48 2.41 -4.00
CA CYS A 42 -9.44 1.99 -5.03
C CYS A 42 -10.54 1.17 -4.35
N HIS A 43 -11.77 1.69 -4.34
CA HIS A 43 -12.91 1.13 -3.60
C HIS A 43 -12.59 0.90 -2.12
N SER A 44 -12.40 -0.35 -1.70
CA SER A 44 -12.06 -0.76 -0.33
C SER A 44 -10.65 -1.34 -0.22
N PHE A 45 -9.82 -1.10 -1.24
CA PHE A 45 -8.43 -1.51 -1.27
C PHE A 45 -7.51 -0.30 -1.19
N PHE A 46 -6.39 -0.47 -0.50
CA PHE A 46 -5.32 0.51 -0.46
C PHE A 46 -4.02 -0.17 -0.84
N VAL A 47 -3.28 0.42 -1.77
CA VAL A 47 -1.96 -0.07 -2.18
C VAL A 47 -0.90 0.97 -1.82
N ARG A 48 0.25 0.53 -1.30
CA ARG A 48 1.37 1.42 -1.00
C ARG A 48 2.74 0.74 -1.22
N PRO A 49 3.74 1.47 -1.74
CA PRO A 49 5.13 1.00 -1.79
C PRO A 49 5.85 1.08 -0.43
N TYR A 50 6.79 0.17 -0.21
CA TYR A 50 7.71 0.08 0.92
C TYR A 50 9.11 -0.29 0.42
N GLY A 51 10.11 0.08 1.23
CA GLY A 51 11.51 -0.27 0.96
C GLY A 51 11.83 -1.66 1.49
N GLU A 52 12.53 -2.44 0.68
CA GLU A 52 12.97 -3.78 1.04
C GLU A 52 14.41 -3.98 0.56
N GLY A 53 15.38 -3.68 1.42
CA GLY A 53 16.79 -3.60 1.05
C GLY A 53 17.03 -2.63 -0.11
N GLU A 54 17.71 -3.12 -1.14
CA GLU A 54 17.95 -2.42 -2.42
C GLU A 54 16.73 -2.44 -3.37
N GLY A 55 15.70 -3.21 -3.03
CA GLY A 55 14.49 -3.40 -3.83
C GLY A 55 13.30 -2.57 -3.36
N GLY A 56 12.16 -2.86 -3.97
CA GLY A 56 10.87 -2.26 -3.63
C GLY A 56 9.80 -3.32 -3.41
N LEU A 57 8.97 -3.09 -2.40
CA LEU A 57 7.83 -3.92 -2.05
C LEU A 57 6.56 -3.13 -2.29
N VAL A 58 5.54 -3.76 -2.86
CA VAL A 58 4.19 -3.20 -2.88
C VAL A 58 3.27 -4.10 -2.09
N ARG A 59 2.50 -3.49 -1.18
CA ARG A 59 1.52 -4.18 -0.36
C ARG A 59 0.13 -3.58 -0.60
N MET A 60 -0.87 -4.46 -0.65
CA MET A 60 -2.28 -4.10 -0.74
C MET A 60 -3.02 -4.55 0.50
N TRP A 61 -3.85 -3.67 1.04
CA TRP A 61 -4.77 -3.95 2.13
C TRP A 61 -6.21 -3.91 1.64
N ASP A 62 -7.02 -4.81 2.17
CA ASP A 62 -8.47 -4.82 2.10
C ASP A 62 -9.02 -4.28 3.42
N TYR A 63 -9.65 -3.12 3.36
CA TYR A 63 -10.19 -2.42 4.53
C TYR A 63 -11.72 -2.39 4.54
N ARG A 64 -12.39 -3.31 3.83
CA ARG A 64 -13.86 -3.48 3.91
C ARG A 64 -14.36 -3.63 5.34
N ASN A 65 -13.56 -4.31 6.18
CA ASN A 65 -13.76 -4.35 7.62
C ASN A 65 -12.63 -3.56 8.31
N ALA A 66 -12.94 -2.35 8.77
CA ALA A 66 -11.99 -1.47 9.45
C ALA A 66 -11.35 -2.09 10.71
N ARG A 67 -12.03 -3.02 11.37
CA ARG A 67 -11.52 -3.74 12.56
C ARG A 67 -10.64 -4.94 12.21
N ALA A 68 -10.70 -5.40 10.96
CA ALA A 68 -9.99 -6.57 10.47
C ALA A 68 -9.42 -6.30 9.08
N VAL A 69 -8.52 -5.31 8.99
CA VAL A 69 -7.84 -4.97 7.74
C VAL A 69 -6.86 -6.10 7.38
N VAL A 70 -7.02 -6.68 6.19
CA VAL A 70 -6.21 -7.83 5.74
C VAL A 70 -5.24 -7.41 4.65
N ALA A 71 -3.97 -7.80 4.77
CA ALA A 71 -3.02 -7.69 3.66
C ALA A 71 -3.32 -8.79 2.63
N ARG A 72 -3.80 -8.41 1.44
CA ARG A 72 -4.24 -9.35 0.39
C ARG A 72 -3.19 -9.62 -0.67
N PHE A 73 -2.23 -8.72 -0.83
CA PHE A 73 -1.20 -8.83 -1.86
C PHE A 73 0.12 -8.29 -1.32
N HIS A 74 1.19 -9.02 -1.64
CA HIS A 74 2.57 -8.56 -1.47
C HIS A 74 3.36 -8.97 -2.71
N SER A 75 4.16 -8.05 -3.26
CA SER A 75 5.07 -8.37 -4.35
C SER A 75 6.33 -7.54 -4.25
N VAL A 76 7.45 -8.25 -4.39
CA VAL A 76 8.80 -7.69 -4.36
C VAL A 76 9.25 -7.43 -5.78
N ARG A 77 9.99 -6.36 -5.97
CA ARG A 77 10.67 -6.01 -7.20
C ARG A 77 12.15 -5.71 -6.90
N PRO A 78 13.10 -6.11 -7.76
CA PRO A 78 14.52 -5.83 -7.56
C PRO A 78 14.91 -4.34 -7.54
N ALA A 79 14.02 -3.44 -7.96
CA ALA A 79 14.26 -2.00 -7.98
C ALA A 79 13.25 -1.28 -7.06
N PRO A 80 13.65 -0.16 -6.43
CA PRO A 80 12.78 0.60 -5.55
C PRO A 80 11.51 1.09 -6.24
N VAL A 81 10.38 1.04 -5.54
CA VAL A 81 9.08 1.51 -6.03
C VAL A 81 8.73 2.84 -5.37
N VAL A 82 8.52 3.86 -6.19
CA VAL A 82 8.22 5.23 -5.76
C VAL A 82 6.71 5.45 -5.63
N HIS A 83 5.95 4.97 -6.61
CA HIS A 83 4.50 5.10 -6.64
C HIS A 83 3.85 3.77 -6.97
N ALA A 84 2.77 3.44 -6.25
CA ALA A 84 1.90 2.33 -6.60
C ALA A 84 0.49 2.86 -6.79
N VAL A 85 -0.09 2.57 -7.96
CA VAL A 85 -1.47 2.92 -8.30
C VAL A 85 -2.24 1.65 -8.55
N MET A 86 -3.45 1.58 -8.02
CA MET A 86 -4.38 0.49 -8.32
C MET A 86 -5.42 1.02 -9.30
N LEU A 87 -5.56 0.33 -10.43
CA LEU A 87 -6.59 0.63 -11.43
C LEU A 87 -7.32 -0.68 -11.73
N ASN A 88 -8.63 -0.70 -11.44
CA ASN A 88 -9.46 -1.90 -11.52
C ASN A 88 -8.89 -3.05 -10.69
N SER A 89 -8.33 -4.06 -11.36
CA SER A 89 -7.74 -5.25 -10.75
C SER A 89 -6.23 -5.34 -10.97
N ASP A 90 -5.59 -4.25 -11.39
CA ASP A 90 -4.15 -4.24 -11.65
C ASP A 90 -3.46 -3.21 -10.75
N ILE A 91 -2.24 -3.56 -10.32
CA ILE A 91 -1.34 -2.69 -9.57
C ILE A 91 -0.21 -2.28 -10.49
N TYR A 92 -0.05 -0.97 -10.66
CA TYR A 92 1.00 -0.32 -11.42
C TYR A 92 2.04 0.23 -10.44
N ALA A 93 3.24 -0.34 -10.49
CA ALA A 93 4.37 0.06 -9.66
C ALA A 93 5.41 0.81 -10.48
N TYR A 94 5.52 2.10 -10.21
CA TYR A 94 6.45 3.02 -10.84
C TYR A 94 7.73 3.11 -10.00
N GLY A 95 8.87 2.88 -10.64
CA GLY A 95 10.17 2.96 -9.97
C GLY A 95 11.29 3.09 -10.98
N ARG A 96 12.25 3.98 -10.69
CA ARG A 96 13.40 4.27 -11.56
C ARG A 96 12.96 4.73 -12.96
N HIS A 97 13.09 3.87 -13.98
CA HIS A 97 12.73 4.15 -15.38
C HIS A 97 11.78 3.09 -15.96
N SER A 98 11.07 2.34 -15.12
CA SER A 98 10.12 1.36 -15.63
C SER A 98 8.92 1.12 -14.72
N VAL A 99 7.86 0.62 -15.36
CA VAL A 99 6.59 0.29 -14.74
C VAL A 99 6.48 -1.23 -14.67
N THR A 100 6.11 -1.74 -13.50
CA THR A 100 5.76 -3.15 -13.33
C THR A 100 4.26 -3.24 -13.08
N ILE A 101 3.60 -4.18 -13.75
CA ILE A 101 2.16 -4.38 -13.66
C ILE A 101 1.92 -5.75 -13.05
N TRP A 102 1.16 -5.79 -11.96
CA TRP A 102 0.72 -7.03 -11.34
C TRP A 102 -0.80 -7.13 -11.37
N LYS A 103 -1.32 -8.31 -11.73
CA LYS A 103 -2.75 -8.60 -11.63
C LYS A 103 -3.08 -9.01 -10.20
N THR A 104 -4.15 -8.45 -9.65
CA THR A 104 -4.69 -8.85 -8.33
C THR A 104 -5.66 -10.03 -8.44
N THR A 105 -6.28 -10.21 -9.62
CA THR A 105 -7.10 -11.39 -9.97
C THR A 105 -6.20 -12.57 -10.33
N GLY A 106 -5.77 -13.30 -9.31
CA GLY A 106 -4.85 -14.44 -9.43
C GLY A 106 -4.27 -14.87 -8.09
N VAL A 107 -4.35 -14.02 -7.07
CA VAL A 107 -4.10 -14.40 -5.67
C VAL A 107 -5.35 -15.09 -5.12
N ALA A 108 -5.61 -16.30 -5.63
CA ALA A 108 -6.55 -17.22 -4.98
C ALA A 108 -6.04 -17.51 -3.56
N GLY A 109 -6.96 -17.54 -2.60
CA GLY A 109 -6.65 -17.64 -1.17
C GLY A 109 -5.68 -18.78 -0.82
N GLY A 110 -4.65 -18.43 -0.08
CA GLY A 110 -3.95 -19.37 0.78
C GLY A 110 -4.49 -19.19 2.19
N ASN A 111 -5.06 -20.28 2.73
CA ASN A 111 -5.43 -20.43 4.14
C ASN A 111 -4.24 -20.16 5.07
#